data_AF-A0A2S8B5J2-F1
#
_entry.id   AF-A0A2S8B5J2-F1
#
_cell.length_a   1.000
_cell.length_b   1.000
_cell.length_c   1.000
_cell.angle_alpha   90.00
_cell.angle_beta   90.00
_cell.angle_gamma   90.00
#
_symmetry.space_group_name_H-M   'P 1'
#
loop_
_entity.id
_entity.type
_entity.pdbx_description
1 polymer ?
#
loop_
_entity_poly.entity_id
_entity_poly.type
_entity_poly.pdbx_seq_one_letter_code
_entity_poly.pdbx_strand_id
1 'polypeptide(L)'
;MAESLSSPGIELPSPTLSARLRELAGFLAAPMAGRLTEEQRALSLGIARRLVADAARAPGDEIDVALLWHDWLDGGLPTAARLAAACYARAEEHRWREHSAMRTMPPAAAPEEAADPEAVAATGDVPPKVDRAYLALQIADRRRFDARGQPRIALADADRDLLRALLGDIAAWRVAQPGKEGVSAFGPDDFVQRALDHHPATQGIDRAALAYHASLGTASEVAAAATAAIAGHDWPALIALAACEHRRRYADMALALLGAAPAALPALLAPLRLDRAALAPLEASLAALPARADGEGSP
;
A
#
# COMPACT_ATOMS: atom_id res chain seq x y z
N MET A 1 24.97 -9.96 -37.42
CA MET A 1 25.30 -9.29 -36.15
C MET A 1 24.15 -8.35 -35.85
N ALA A 2 23.23 -8.79 -35.00
CA ALA A 2 22.10 -7.98 -34.55
C ALA A 2 22.41 -7.57 -33.12
N GLU A 3 22.67 -6.27 -32.93
CA GLU A 3 22.77 -5.68 -31.60
C GLU A 3 21.36 -5.66 -31.00
N SER A 4 21.14 -6.53 -30.01
CA SER A 4 19.92 -6.56 -29.23
C SER A 4 19.86 -5.29 -28.38
N LEU A 5 18.93 -4.41 -28.73
CA LEU A 5 18.53 -3.26 -27.94
C LEU A 5 17.87 -3.74 -26.64
N SER A 6 18.68 -3.91 -25.60
CA SER A 6 18.20 -4.01 -24.22
C SER A 6 17.60 -2.67 -23.82
N SER A 7 16.27 -2.60 -23.84
CA SER A 7 15.51 -1.56 -23.14
C SER A 7 15.85 -1.63 -21.64
N PRO A 8 15.98 -0.51 -20.90
CA PRO A 8 16.19 -0.54 -19.45
C PRO A 8 14.85 -0.86 -18.78
N GLY A 9 14.44 -2.12 -18.91
CA GLY A 9 13.27 -2.71 -18.27
C GLY A 9 13.69 -3.30 -16.95
N ILE A 10 13.30 -2.59 -15.89
CA ILE A 10 13.40 -2.95 -14.46
C ILE A 10 13.25 -4.46 -14.22
N GLU A 11 14.17 -5.01 -13.41
CA GLU A 11 14.30 -6.42 -13.07
C GLU A 11 12.96 -7.07 -12.68
N LEU A 12 12.78 -8.34 -13.10
CA LEU A 12 11.73 -9.20 -12.56
C LEU A 12 11.80 -9.18 -11.02
N PRO A 13 10.66 -9.28 -10.30
CA PRO A 13 10.67 -9.37 -8.84
C PRO A 13 11.65 -10.44 -8.39
N SER A 14 12.48 -10.13 -7.39
CA SER A 14 13.54 -11.02 -6.92
C SER A 14 12.98 -12.44 -6.70
N PRO A 15 13.76 -13.51 -6.96
CA PRO A 15 13.28 -14.88 -6.79
C PRO A 15 12.69 -15.13 -5.39
N THR A 16 13.25 -14.47 -4.37
CA THR A 16 12.75 -14.45 -2.99
C THR A 16 11.36 -13.81 -2.88
N LEU A 17 11.18 -12.59 -3.40
CA LEU A 17 9.88 -11.91 -3.42
C LEU A 17 8.83 -12.74 -4.19
N SER A 18 9.21 -13.26 -5.35
CA SER A 18 8.35 -14.13 -6.17
C SER A 18 7.96 -15.42 -5.44
N ALA A 19 8.84 -16.01 -4.62
CA ALA A 19 8.49 -17.14 -3.77
C ALA A 19 7.53 -16.74 -2.65
N ARG A 20 7.77 -15.60 -1.98
CA ARG A 20 6.90 -15.09 -0.91
C ARG A 20 5.50 -14.73 -1.37
N LEU A 21 5.36 -14.13 -2.54
CA LEU A 21 4.05 -13.84 -3.13
C LEU A 21 3.29 -15.13 -3.47
N ARG A 22 3.98 -16.17 -3.96
CA ARG A 22 3.38 -17.50 -4.16
C ARG A 22 2.98 -18.17 -2.85
N GLU A 23 3.80 -18.07 -1.82
CA GLU A 23 3.47 -18.58 -0.47
C GLU A 23 2.23 -17.87 0.11
N LEU A 24 2.15 -16.55 -0.03
CA LEU A 24 0.98 -15.80 0.44
C LEU A 24 -0.26 -16.11 -0.40
N ALA A 25 -0.13 -16.23 -1.72
CA ALA A 25 -1.23 -16.65 -2.58
C ALA A 25 -1.73 -18.06 -2.20
N GLY A 26 -0.79 -18.98 -1.91
CA GLY A 26 -1.11 -20.30 -1.38
C GLY A 26 -1.86 -20.22 -0.05
N PHE A 27 -1.38 -19.41 0.89
CA PHE A 27 -2.03 -19.21 2.19
C PHE A 27 -3.44 -18.61 2.08
N LEU A 28 -3.64 -17.61 1.20
CA LEU A 28 -4.95 -17.01 0.95
C LEU A 28 -5.91 -17.97 0.22
N ALA A 29 -5.39 -18.86 -0.63
CA ALA A 29 -6.18 -19.87 -1.33
C ALA A 29 -6.49 -21.09 -0.45
N ALA A 30 -5.61 -21.43 0.49
CA ALA A 30 -5.77 -22.50 1.47
C ALA A 30 -4.84 -22.24 2.67
N PRO A 31 -5.36 -21.91 3.86
CA PRO A 31 -4.54 -21.59 5.02
C PRO A 31 -3.90 -22.85 5.63
N MET A 32 -2.82 -23.36 5.00
CA MET A 32 -1.94 -24.38 5.57
C MET A 32 -0.48 -23.94 5.53
N ALA A 33 0.33 -24.53 6.42
CA ALA A 33 1.67 -24.09 6.82
C ALA A 33 2.56 -23.54 5.68
N GLY A 34 3.10 -22.34 5.92
CA GLY A 34 4.05 -21.66 5.04
C GLY A 34 5.14 -20.94 5.84
N ARG A 35 6.21 -20.52 5.17
CA ARG A 35 7.38 -19.86 5.80
C ARG A 35 7.14 -18.39 6.17
N LEU A 36 5.95 -17.86 5.93
CA LEU A 36 5.55 -16.52 6.37
C LEU A 36 5.53 -16.46 7.90
N THR A 37 5.85 -15.32 8.50
CA THR A 37 5.66 -15.14 9.94
C THR A 37 4.16 -15.10 10.27
N GLU A 38 3.80 -15.37 11.52
CA GLU A 38 2.40 -15.27 11.97
C GLU A 38 1.85 -13.85 11.77
N GLU A 39 2.67 -12.85 12.07
CA GLU A 39 2.36 -11.43 11.83
C GLU A 39 2.06 -11.15 10.35
N GLN A 40 2.91 -11.60 9.43
CA GLN A 40 2.72 -11.41 7.99
C GLN A 40 1.41 -12.04 7.49
N ARG A 41 1.07 -13.24 7.99
CA ARG A 41 -0.18 -13.92 7.68
C ARG A 41 -1.38 -13.14 8.22
N ALA A 42 -1.33 -12.76 9.49
CA ALA A 42 -2.42 -12.06 10.17
C ALA A 42 -2.70 -10.69 9.53
N LEU A 43 -1.66 -9.91 9.25
CA LEU A 43 -1.79 -8.61 8.60
C LEU A 43 -2.35 -8.74 7.18
N SER A 44 -1.79 -9.63 6.37
CA SER A 44 -2.22 -9.81 4.98
C SER A 44 -3.67 -10.29 4.88
N LEU A 45 -4.06 -11.27 5.72
CA LEU A 45 -5.44 -11.76 5.78
C LEU A 45 -6.41 -10.69 6.29
N GLY A 46 -6.01 -9.92 7.31
CA GLY A 46 -6.79 -8.80 7.82
C GLY A 46 -7.01 -7.71 6.77
N ILE A 47 -5.98 -7.38 5.99
CA ILE A 47 -6.06 -6.43 4.87
C ILE A 47 -7.01 -6.95 3.79
N ALA A 48 -6.86 -8.22 3.39
CA ALA A 48 -7.78 -8.87 2.45
C ALA A 48 -9.23 -8.80 2.94
N ARG A 49 -9.49 -9.21 4.19
CA ARG A 49 -10.83 -9.15 4.80
C ARG A 49 -11.45 -7.76 4.71
N ARG A 50 -10.67 -6.73 5.05
CA ARG A 50 -11.14 -5.34 5.01
C ARG A 50 -11.45 -4.90 3.58
N LEU A 51 -10.58 -5.21 2.62
CA LEU A 51 -10.80 -4.90 1.21
C LEU A 51 -12.05 -5.59 0.65
N VAL A 52 -12.26 -6.89 0.94
CA VAL A 52 -13.46 -7.64 0.56
C VAL A 52 -14.71 -7.00 1.15
N ALA A 53 -14.67 -6.66 2.44
CA ALA A 53 -15.78 -6.02 3.12
C ALA A 53 -16.14 -4.65 2.55
N ASP A 54 -15.13 -3.85 2.18
CA ASP A 54 -15.34 -2.55 1.55
C ASP A 54 -15.93 -2.71 0.14
N ALA A 55 -15.37 -3.62 -0.66
CA ALA A 55 -15.82 -3.87 -2.03
C ALA A 55 -17.26 -4.40 -2.08
N ALA A 56 -17.62 -5.31 -1.16
CA ALA A 56 -18.97 -5.86 -1.05
C ALA A 56 -20.03 -4.79 -0.70
N ARG A 57 -19.65 -3.76 0.08
CA ARG A 57 -20.56 -2.68 0.48
C ARG A 57 -20.65 -1.55 -0.54
N ALA A 58 -19.68 -1.42 -1.44
CA ALA A 58 -19.58 -0.27 -2.33
C ALA A 58 -20.84 -0.05 -3.22
N PRO A 59 -21.50 -1.10 -3.75
CA PRO A 59 -22.69 -0.91 -4.60
C PRO A 59 -23.97 -0.60 -3.82
N GLY A 60 -23.95 -0.72 -2.49
CA GLY A 60 -25.11 -0.48 -1.62
C GLY A 60 -26.09 -1.66 -1.50
N ASP A 61 -25.78 -2.82 -2.07
CA ASP A 61 -26.61 -4.01 -1.99
C ASP A 61 -26.46 -4.72 -0.63
N GLU A 62 -27.50 -5.41 -0.16
CA GLU A 62 -27.46 -6.25 1.05
C GLU A 62 -26.64 -7.52 0.82
N ILE A 63 -25.32 -7.38 0.81
CA ILE A 63 -24.37 -8.51 0.87
C ILE A 63 -24.04 -8.77 2.34
N ASP A 64 -24.32 -9.98 2.80
CA ASP A 64 -23.85 -10.45 4.11
C ASP A 64 -22.34 -10.70 4.05
N VAL A 65 -21.58 -9.67 4.41
CA VAL A 65 -20.11 -9.69 4.43
C VAL A 65 -19.57 -10.74 5.40
N ALA A 66 -20.29 -11.03 6.49
CA ALA A 66 -19.83 -12.00 7.48
C ALA A 66 -19.92 -13.42 6.90
N LEU A 67 -21.05 -13.75 6.26
CA LEU A 67 -21.24 -15.03 5.58
C LEU A 67 -20.28 -15.19 4.40
N LEU A 68 -20.17 -14.16 3.54
CA LEU A 68 -19.21 -14.12 2.42
C LEU A 68 -17.80 -14.45 2.87
N TRP A 69 -17.34 -13.78 3.93
CA TRP A 69 -15.99 -13.99 4.42
C TRP A 69 -15.80 -15.37 5.04
N HIS A 70 -16.81 -15.91 5.71
CA HIS A 70 -16.75 -17.26 6.28
C HIS A 70 -16.63 -18.32 5.18
N ASP A 71 -17.50 -18.25 4.16
CA ASP A 71 -17.49 -19.19 3.03
C ASP A 71 -16.15 -19.14 2.27
N TRP A 72 -15.58 -17.95 2.08
CA TRP A 72 -14.29 -17.79 1.41
C TRP A 72 -13.11 -18.22 2.27
N LEU A 73 -13.20 -18.15 3.60
CA LEU A 73 -12.18 -18.74 4.47
C LEU A 73 -12.18 -20.27 4.39
N ASP A 74 -13.36 -20.87 4.30
CA ASP A 74 -13.52 -22.33 4.24
C ASP A 74 -13.20 -22.88 2.84
N GLY A 75 -13.57 -22.16 1.78
CA GLY A 75 -13.36 -22.55 0.38
C GLY A 75 -12.09 -22.00 -0.27
N GLY A 76 -11.40 -21.05 0.38
CA GLY A 76 -10.27 -20.31 -0.18
C GLY A 76 -10.69 -19.03 -0.92
N LEU A 77 -9.85 -17.99 -0.88
CA LEU A 77 -10.15 -16.73 -1.58
C LEU A 77 -9.98 -16.91 -3.11
N PRO A 78 -11.02 -16.67 -3.94
CA PRO A 78 -10.96 -16.93 -5.38
C PRO A 78 -9.87 -16.14 -6.13
N THR A 79 -9.61 -14.90 -5.71
CA THR A 79 -8.60 -13.99 -6.26
C THR A 79 -7.31 -13.93 -5.44
N ALA A 80 -7.00 -14.98 -4.66
CA ALA A 80 -5.84 -15.06 -3.77
C ALA A 80 -4.51 -14.61 -4.42
N ALA A 81 -4.22 -15.06 -5.65
CA ALA A 81 -3.00 -14.67 -6.36
C ALA A 81 -2.92 -13.18 -6.69
N ARG A 82 -4.06 -12.55 -7.01
CA ARG A 82 -4.14 -11.11 -7.31
C ARG A 82 -4.11 -10.26 -6.04
N LEU A 83 -4.71 -10.77 -4.96
CA LEU A 83 -4.71 -10.13 -3.65
C LEU A 83 -3.34 -10.20 -2.97
N ALA A 84 -2.58 -11.29 -3.17
CA ALA A 84 -1.32 -11.54 -2.49
C ALA A 84 -0.34 -10.36 -2.62
N ALA A 85 -0.09 -9.86 -3.85
CA ALA A 85 0.85 -8.76 -4.05
C ALA A 85 0.42 -7.47 -3.32
N ALA A 86 -0.85 -7.08 -3.45
CA ALA A 86 -1.38 -5.87 -2.84
C ALA A 86 -1.43 -5.96 -1.30
N CYS A 87 -1.87 -7.11 -0.77
CA CYS A 87 -1.93 -7.35 0.68
C CYS A 87 -0.53 -7.45 1.29
N TYR A 88 0.41 -8.12 0.61
CA TYR A 88 1.80 -8.22 1.05
C TYR A 88 2.47 -6.86 1.08
N ALA A 89 2.39 -6.09 -0.02
CA ALA A 89 2.97 -4.76 -0.11
C ALA A 89 2.47 -3.87 1.04
N ARG A 90 1.15 -3.87 1.30
CA ARG A 90 0.57 -3.05 2.35
C ARG A 90 0.96 -3.52 3.75
N ALA A 91 1.02 -4.84 3.99
CA ALA A 91 1.44 -5.40 5.26
C ALA A 91 2.91 -5.07 5.58
N GLU A 92 3.81 -5.29 4.63
CA GLU A 92 5.24 -5.02 4.80
C GLU A 92 5.52 -3.53 4.95
N GLU A 93 4.81 -2.68 4.21
CA GLU A 93 4.91 -1.24 4.38
C GLU A 93 4.48 -0.79 5.78
N HIS A 94 3.39 -1.36 6.32
CA HIS A 94 2.96 -1.08 7.68
C HIS A 94 4.01 -1.52 8.71
N ARG A 95 4.53 -2.76 8.60
CA ARG A 95 5.59 -3.28 9.47
C ARG A 95 6.84 -2.40 9.42
N TRP A 96 7.25 -2.00 8.21
CA TRP A 96 8.40 -1.12 8.02
C TRP A 96 8.23 0.23 8.72
N ARG A 97 7.04 0.85 8.60
CA ARG A 97 6.72 2.12 9.27
C ARG A 97 6.71 1.99 10.79
N GLU A 98 6.06 0.96 11.34
CA GLU A 98 6.05 0.73 12.78
C GLU A 98 7.47 0.50 13.33
N HIS A 99 8.25 -0.33 12.65
CA HIS A 99 9.62 -0.61 13.06
C HIS A 99 10.50 0.65 12.99
N SER A 100 10.32 1.47 11.96
CA SER A 100 11.05 2.74 11.84
C SER A 100 10.68 3.71 12.96
N ALA A 101 9.37 3.87 13.25
CA ALA A 101 8.89 4.76 14.29
C ALA A 101 9.40 4.36 15.69
N MET A 102 9.45 3.06 15.99
CA MET A 102 10.00 2.56 17.26
C MET A 102 11.49 2.89 17.45
N ARG A 103 12.26 2.99 16.35
CA ARG A 103 13.69 3.31 16.39
C ARG A 103 13.96 4.81 16.49
N THR A 104 13.05 5.63 15.99
CA THR A 104 13.16 7.09 16.05
C THR A 104 12.59 7.68 17.33
N MET A 105 11.82 6.92 18.12
CA MET A 105 11.37 7.37 19.42
C MET A 105 12.58 7.70 20.30
N PRO A 106 12.71 8.96 20.79
CA PRO A 106 13.70 9.27 21.81
C PRO A 106 13.48 8.36 23.02
N PRO A 107 14.54 7.93 23.73
CA PRO A 107 14.35 7.28 25.03
C PRO A 107 13.50 8.21 25.89
N ALA A 108 12.47 7.67 26.54
CA ALA A 108 11.52 8.44 27.33
C ALA A 108 12.29 9.36 28.30
N ALA A 109 12.30 10.66 27.99
CA ALA A 109 12.84 11.65 28.90
C ALA A 109 11.94 11.66 30.15
N ALA A 110 12.57 11.82 31.32
CA ALA A 110 11.85 12.08 32.57
C ALA A 110 10.88 13.26 32.37
N PRO A 111 9.75 13.29 33.10
CA PRO A 111 8.73 14.32 32.90
C PRO A 111 9.33 15.70 33.10
N GLU A 112 9.54 16.44 32.01
CA GLU A 112 9.82 17.88 32.06
C GLU A 112 8.54 18.59 32.50
N GLU A 113 8.68 19.48 33.48
CA GLU A 113 7.60 20.34 33.96
C GLU A 113 6.98 21.10 32.78
N ALA A 114 5.66 21.00 32.70
CA ALA A 114 4.86 21.61 31.63
C ALA A 114 5.12 23.12 31.57
N ALA A 115 5.76 23.56 30.49
CA ALA A 115 5.73 24.96 30.09
C ALA A 115 4.33 25.30 29.55
N ASP A 116 3.81 26.45 29.98
CA ASP A 116 2.48 26.96 29.66
C ASP A 116 2.21 27.00 28.15
N PRO A 117 1.02 26.56 27.68
CA PRO A 117 0.67 26.67 26.28
C PRO A 117 0.19 28.10 26.00
N GLU A 118 1.11 28.97 25.59
CA GLU A 118 0.70 30.19 24.89
C GLU A 118 0.04 29.79 23.56
N ALA A 119 -1.27 30.02 23.50
CA ALA A 119 -2.10 29.79 22.33
C ALA A 119 -1.62 30.67 21.17
N VAL A 120 -0.90 30.05 20.22
CA VAL A 120 -0.62 30.66 18.93
C VAL A 120 -1.95 30.78 18.18
N ALA A 121 -2.47 32.00 18.12
CA ALA A 121 -3.62 32.34 17.28
C ALA A 121 -3.29 31.97 15.83
N ALA A 122 -4.05 31.03 15.26
CA ALA A 122 -3.98 30.67 13.86
C ALA A 122 -4.42 31.88 13.01
N THR A 123 -3.45 32.61 12.49
CA THR A 123 -3.66 33.56 11.39
C THR A 123 -4.10 32.73 10.17
N GLY A 124 -5.25 33.09 9.60
CA GLY A 124 -5.89 32.39 8.49
C GLY A 124 -5.20 32.58 7.15
N ASP A 125 -3.87 32.42 7.10
CA ASP A 125 -3.15 32.39 5.83
C ASP A 125 -3.39 31.06 5.15
N VAL A 126 -3.78 31.12 3.87
CA VAL A 126 -3.99 29.93 3.05
C VAL A 126 -2.63 29.24 2.88
N PRO A 127 -2.47 27.97 3.30
CA PRO A 127 -1.17 27.32 3.25
C PRO A 127 -0.63 27.29 1.80
N PRO A 128 0.70 27.41 1.63
CA PRO A 128 1.38 27.24 0.36
C PRO A 128 0.85 26.04 -0.43
N LYS A 129 0.86 26.15 -1.77
CA LYS A 129 0.33 25.08 -2.64
C LYS A 129 1.00 23.73 -2.36
N VAL A 130 2.30 23.75 -2.06
CA VAL A 130 3.09 22.56 -1.71
C VAL A 130 2.58 21.94 -0.41
N ASP A 131 2.40 22.74 0.64
CA ASP A 131 1.91 22.26 1.94
C ASP A 131 0.50 21.67 1.82
N ARG A 132 -0.37 22.29 1.03
CA ARG A 132 -1.71 21.73 0.74
C ARG A 132 -1.64 20.39 0.00
N ALA A 133 -0.74 20.27 -0.97
CA ALA A 133 -0.56 19.03 -1.72
C ALA A 133 0.05 17.93 -0.85
N TYR A 134 1.01 18.28 0.01
CA TYR A 134 1.56 17.39 1.02
C TYR A 134 0.51 16.93 2.05
N LEU A 135 -0.31 17.85 2.57
CA LEU A 135 -1.43 17.50 3.45
C LEU A 135 -2.44 16.58 2.76
N ALA A 136 -2.73 16.80 1.48
CA ALA A 136 -3.60 15.90 0.72
C ALA A 136 -3.00 14.49 0.59
N LEU A 137 -1.67 14.38 0.42
CA LEU A 137 -0.95 13.10 0.46
C LEU A 137 -1.07 12.42 1.83
N GLN A 138 -0.86 13.16 2.92
CA GLN A 138 -1.00 12.62 4.28
C GLN A 138 -2.44 12.20 4.60
N ILE A 139 -3.45 12.93 4.13
CA ILE A 139 -4.87 12.54 4.25
C ILE A 139 -5.15 11.27 3.45
N ALA A 140 -4.62 11.16 2.22
CA ALA A 140 -4.76 9.95 1.42
C ALA A 140 -4.08 8.76 2.11
N ASP A 141 -2.90 8.96 2.70
CA ASP A 141 -2.21 7.93 3.46
C ASP A 141 -3.00 7.52 4.72
N ARG A 142 -3.58 8.46 5.46
CA ARG A 142 -4.37 8.16 6.65
C ARG A 142 -5.60 7.28 6.36
N ARG A 143 -6.18 7.41 5.16
CA ARG A 143 -7.30 6.56 4.69
C ARG A 143 -6.90 5.09 4.46
N ARG A 144 -5.60 4.80 4.40
CA ARG A 144 -5.01 3.45 4.30
C ARG A 144 -4.90 2.74 5.65
N PHE A 145 -5.57 3.30 6.65
CA PHE A 145 -5.79 2.72 7.96
C PHE A 145 -7.29 2.77 8.29
N ASP A 146 -7.77 1.77 9.02
CA ASP A 146 -9.13 1.82 9.54
C ASP A 146 -9.22 2.71 10.81
N ALA A 147 -10.43 2.79 11.38
CA ALA A 147 -10.69 3.58 12.58
C ALA A 147 -9.89 3.10 13.81
N ARG A 148 -9.42 1.85 13.81
CA ARG A 148 -8.60 1.26 14.88
C ARG A 148 -7.10 1.36 14.59
N GLY A 149 -6.72 2.05 13.51
CA GLY A 149 -5.32 2.16 13.09
C GLY A 149 -4.77 0.91 12.41
N GLN A 150 -5.61 -0.06 12.04
CA GLN A 150 -5.16 -1.27 11.34
C GLN A 150 -4.95 -0.98 9.86
N PRO A 151 -3.94 -1.56 9.21
CA PRO A 151 -3.67 -1.31 7.80
C PRO A 151 -4.81 -1.86 6.92
N ARG A 152 -5.18 -1.08 5.91
CA ARG A 152 -6.14 -1.45 4.87
C ARG A 152 -5.67 -0.95 3.51
N ILE A 153 -6.23 -1.54 2.46
CA ILE A 153 -6.20 -0.96 1.11
C ILE A 153 -7.49 -0.15 1.00
N ALA A 154 -7.39 1.17 0.81
CA ALA A 154 -8.57 1.96 0.51
C ALA A 154 -9.06 1.59 -0.90
N LEU A 155 -10.38 1.52 -1.12
CA LEU A 155 -10.93 1.19 -2.45
C LEU A 155 -10.38 2.12 -3.54
N ALA A 156 -10.23 3.40 -3.23
CA ALA A 156 -9.66 4.40 -4.13
C ALA A 156 -8.21 4.10 -4.56
N ASP A 157 -7.45 3.33 -3.76
CA ASP A 157 -6.09 2.92 -4.06
C ASP A 157 -6.03 1.51 -4.71
N ALA A 158 -7.15 0.78 -4.75
CA ALA A 158 -7.17 -0.56 -5.33
C ALA A 158 -6.96 -0.48 -6.85
N ASP A 159 -6.18 -1.43 -7.38
CA ASP A 159 -6.07 -1.59 -8.83
C ASP A 159 -7.43 -1.86 -9.46
N ARG A 160 -7.70 -1.24 -10.61
CA ARG A 160 -9.02 -1.35 -11.26
C ARG A 160 -9.31 -2.78 -11.69
N ASP A 161 -8.30 -3.52 -12.15
CA ASP A 161 -8.47 -4.90 -12.58
C ASP A 161 -8.56 -5.85 -11.37
N LEU A 162 -7.80 -5.56 -10.30
CA LEU A 162 -7.99 -6.24 -9.01
C LEU A 162 -9.41 -6.05 -8.48
N LEU A 163 -9.89 -4.80 -8.46
CA LEU A 163 -11.21 -4.44 -7.95
C LEU A 163 -12.32 -5.09 -8.79
N ARG A 164 -12.23 -5.01 -10.13
CA ARG A 164 -13.19 -5.65 -11.03
C ARG A 164 -13.26 -7.17 -10.79
N ALA A 165 -12.10 -7.82 -10.66
CA ALA A 165 -12.05 -9.25 -10.40
C ALA A 165 -12.68 -9.61 -9.05
N LEU A 166 -12.32 -8.88 -8.00
CA LEU A 166 -12.89 -9.07 -6.67
C LEU A 166 -14.42 -8.88 -6.65
N LEU A 167 -14.92 -7.84 -7.31
CA LEU A 167 -16.36 -7.60 -7.43
C LEU A 167 -17.07 -8.72 -8.21
N GLY A 168 -16.43 -9.23 -9.27
CA GLY A 168 -16.92 -10.39 -10.02
C GLY A 168 -17.03 -11.64 -9.15
N ASP A 169 -16.02 -11.91 -8.32
CA ASP A 169 -16.05 -13.04 -7.38
C ASP A 169 -17.17 -12.89 -6.33
N ILE A 170 -17.34 -11.67 -5.80
CA ILE A 170 -18.42 -11.35 -4.84
C ILE A 170 -19.78 -11.54 -5.50
N ALA A 171 -19.95 -11.07 -6.74
CA ALA A 171 -21.19 -11.23 -7.49
C ALA A 171 -21.48 -12.71 -7.77
N ALA A 172 -20.47 -13.49 -8.18
CA ALA A 172 -20.60 -14.93 -8.40
C ALA A 172 -21.01 -15.67 -7.12
N TRP A 173 -20.38 -15.33 -5.99
CA TRP A 173 -20.78 -15.85 -4.68
C TRP A 173 -22.24 -15.50 -4.37
N ARG A 174 -22.67 -14.25 -4.59
CA ARG A 174 -24.04 -13.80 -4.29
C ARG A 174 -25.10 -14.53 -5.14
N VAL A 175 -24.78 -14.86 -6.38
CA VAL A 175 -25.63 -15.64 -7.29
C VAL A 175 -25.76 -17.10 -6.81
N ALA A 176 -24.70 -17.67 -6.24
CA ALA A 176 -24.71 -19.04 -5.72
C ALA A 176 -25.51 -19.19 -4.41
N GLN A 177 -25.80 -18.10 -3.70
CA GLN A 177 -26.55 -18.14 -2.44
C GLN A 177 -28.05 -18.38 -2.69
N PRO A 178 -28.70 -19.27 -1.91
CA PRO A 178 -30.14 -19.50 -2.03
C PRO A 178 -30.88 -18.19 -1.77
N GLY A 179 -31.67 -17.76 -2.77
CA GLY A 179 -32.44 -16.53 -2.68
C GLY A 179 -33.49 -16.62 -1.56
N LYS A 180 -33.70 -15.51 -0.84
CA LYS A 180 -34.96 -15.32 -0.09
C LYS A 180 -36.06 -15.11 -1.13
N GLU A 181 -37.14 -15.89 -1.07
CA GLU A 181 -38.30 -15.73 -1.95
C GLU A 181 -38.75 -14.26 -1.96
N GLY A 182 -38.83 -13.66 -3.15
CA GLY A 182 -39.33 -12.29 -3.33
C GLY A 182 -38.29 -11.15 -3.40
N VAL A 183 -36.98 -11.43 -3.30
CA VAL A 183 -35.95 -10.40 -3.52
C VAL A 183 -35.61 -10.29 -5.02
N SER A 184 -35.55 -9.05 -5.52
CA SER A 184 -35.14 -8.67 -6.89
C SER A 184 -34.04 -9.58 -7.45
N ALA A 185 -34.15 -9.96 -8.74
CA ALA A 185 -33.11 -10.69 -9.45
C ALA A 185 -31.78 -9.93 -9.36
N PHE A 186 -30.84 -10.43 -8.56
CA PHE A 186 -29.52 -9.85 -8.42
C PHE A 186 -28.81 -9.86 -9.78
N GLY A 187 -28.49 -8.68 -10.30
CA GLY A 187 -27.78 -8.52 -11.57
C GLY A 187 -26.27 -8.42 -11.33
N PRO A 188 -25.47 -9.49 -11.57
CA PRO A 188 -24.04 -9.49 -11.27
C PRO A 188 -23.28 -8.42 -12.07
N ASP A 189 -23.63 -8.23 -13.34
CA ASP A 189 -22.99 -7.22 -14.19
C ASP A 189 -23.31 -5.79 -13.74
N ASP A 190 -24.57 -5.55 -13.34
CA ASP A 190 -25.00 -4.26 -12.79
C ASP A 190 -24.31 -3.95 -11.45
N PHE A 191 -24.18 -4.94 -10.56
CA PHE A 191 -23.44 -4.82 -9.31
C PHE A 191 -21.99 -4.37 -9.54
N VAL A 192 -21.28 -5.05 -10.46
CA VAL A 192 -19.89 -4.72 -10.79
C VAL A 192 -19.81 -3.33 -11.41
N GLN A 193 -20.70 -3.01 -12.36
CA GLN A 193 -20.68 -1.73 -13.04
C GLN A 193 -20.97 -0.56 -12.09
N ARG A 194 -22.01 -0.67 -11.24
CA ARG A 194 -22.31 0.33 -10.20
C ARG A 194 -21.12 0.53 -9.27
N ALA A 195 -20.47 -0.53 -8.81
CA ALA A 195 -19.28 -0.43 -7.95
C ALA A 195 -18.16 0.37 -8.62
N LEU A 196 -17.90 0.11 -9.91
CA LEU A 196 -16.85 0.74 -10.68
C LEU A 196 -17.19 2.18 -11.05
N ASP A 197 -18.46 2.52 -11.26
CA ASP A 197 -18.90 3.90 -11.52
C ASP A 197 -18.82 4.76 -10.26
N HIS A 198 -19.06 4.18 -9.08
CA HIS A 198 -18.87 4.83 -7.79
C HIS A 198 -17.40 4.86 -7.36
N HIS A 199 -16.49 4.16 -8.05
CA HIS A 199 -15.06 4.19 -7.78
C HIS A 199 -14.49 5.55 -8.19
N PRO A 200 -14.14 6.43 -7.24
CA PRO A 200 -13.74 7.78 -7.61
C PRO A 200 -12.31 7.73 -8.15
N ALA A 201 -12.17 7.75 -9.48
CA ALA A 201 -10.88 7.95 -10.16
C ALA A 201 -10.16 9.27 -9.75
N THR A 202 -10.86 10.14 -8.99
CA THR A 202 -10.38 11.42 -8.48
C THR A 202 -9.86 11.37 -7.05
N GLN A 203 -9.84 10.21 -6.41
CA GLN A 203 -9.40 10.06 -5.02
C GLN A 203 -8.38 8.92 -4.93
N GLY A 204 -7.44 9.02 -3.99
CA GLY A 204 -6.42 7.98 -3.77
C GLY A 204 -5.01 8.54 -3.65
N ILE A 205 -4.12 7.72 -3.09
CA ILE A 205 -2.73 8.07 -2.81
C ILE A 205 -1.93 8.34 -4.08
N ASP A 206 -2.21 7.63 -5.18
CA ASP A 206 -1.56 7.84 -6.48
C ASP A 206 -1.79 9.28 -7.00
N ARG A 207 -3.02 9.77 -6.90
CA ARG A 207 -3.37 11.13 -7.34
C ARG A 207 -2.80 12.19 -6.40
N ALA A 208 -2.83 11.94 -5.09
CA ALA A 208 -2.25 12.85 -4.11
C ALA A 208 -0.73 12.95 -4.27
N ALA A 209 -0.05 11.83 -4.55
CA ALA A 209 1.36 11.76 -4.88
C ALA A 209 1.69 12.61 -6.12
N LEU A 210 0.92 12.43 -7.21
CA LEU A 210 1.08 13.23 -8.43
C LEU A 210 0.87 14.73 -8.17
N ALA A 211 -0.12 15.10 -7.36
CA ALA A 211 -0.38 16.50 -7.01
C ALA A 211 0.76 17.10 -6.17
N TYR A 212 1.31 16.33 -5.23
CA TYR A 212 2.46 16.73 -4.43
C TYR A 212 3.72 16.89 -5.27
N HIS A 213 4.06 15.89 -6.10
CA HIS A 213 5.19 15.95 -7.03
C HIS A 213 5.08 17.16 -7.97
N ALA A 214 3.91 17.38 -8.59
CA ALA A 214 3.69 18.52 -9.48
C ALA A 214 3.74 19.88 -8.76
N SER A 215 3.56 19.92 -7.45
CA SER A 215 3.65 21.16 -6.66
C SER A 215 5.10 21.60 -6.41
N LEU A 216 6.05 20.64 -6.40
CA LEU A 216 7.47 20.88 -6.16
C LEU A 216 8.20 21.47 -7.38
N GLY A 217 7.60 21.47 -8.58
CA GLY A 217 8.03 22.29 -9.72
C GLY A 217 9.36 21.93 -10.42
N THR A 218 10.43 21.61 -9.69
CA THR A 218 11.77 21.33 -10.22
C THR A 218 12.35 20.02 -9.70
N ALA A 219 13.23 19.39 -10.49
CA ALA A 219 13.91 18.16 -10.06
C ALA A 219 14.78 18.35 -8.81
N SER A 220 15.29 19.57 -8.58
CA SER A 220 16.07 19.89 -7.38
C SER A 220 15.20 19.95 -6.13
N GLU A 221 14.00 20.51 -6.23
CA GLU A 221 13.03 20.55 -5.13
C GLU A 221 12.49 19.16 -4.81
N VAL A 222 12.27 18.31 -5.83
CA VAL A 222 11.92 16.90 -5.64
C VAL A 222 13.02 16.14 -4.91
N ALA A 223 14.28 16.31 -5.30
CA ALA A 223 15.42 15.69 -4.63
C ALA A 223 15.55 16.16 -3.16
N ALA A 224 15.40 17.47 -2.93
CA ALA A 224 15.42 18.03 -1.57
C ALA A 224 14.28 17.50 -0.70
N ALA A 225 13.06 17.41 -1.24
CA ALA A 225 11.90 16.84 -0.56
C ALA A 225 12.10 15.35 -0.23
N ALA A 226 12.67 14.57 -1.15
CA ALA A 226 12.98 13.16 -0.92
C ALA A 226 14.06 12.98 0.16
N THR A 227 15.12 13.80 0.15
CA THR A 227 16.14 13.80 1.21
C THR A 227 15.54 14.15 2.57
N ALA A 228 14.69 15.18 2.64
CA ALA A 228 13.98 15.56 3.87
C ALA A 228 13.05 14.44 4.37
N ALA A 229 12.34 13.77 3.45
CA ALA A 229 11.49 12.64 3.77
C ALA A 229 12.29 11.47 4.35
N ILE A 230 13.45 11.14 3.79
CA ILE A 230 14.32 10.09 4.34
C ILE A 230 14.84 10.46 5.72
N ALA A 231 15.32 11.70 5.90
CA ALA A 231 15.83 12.17 7.19
C ALA A 231 14.74 12.18 8.28
N GLY A 232 13.51 12.51 7.91
CA GLY A 232 12.35 12.53 8.81
C GLY A 232 11.62 11.18 8.94
N HIS A 233 12.09 10.12 8.29
CA HIS A 233 11.40 8.82 8.20
C HIS A 233 9.96 8.91 7.66
N ASP A 234 9.68 9.91 6.82
CA ASP A 234 8.42 10.07 6.09
C ASP A 234 8.43 9.19 4.83
N TRP A 235 8.32 7.89 5.07
CA TRP A 235 8.22 6.87 4.03
C TRP A 235 7.07 7.09 3.06
N PRO A 236 5.86 7.54 3.48
CA PRO A 236 4.81 7.86 2.52
C PRO A 236 5.23 8.87 1.47
N ALA A 237 5.86 9.98 1.85
CA ALA A 237 6.32 10.99 0.90
C ALA A 237 7.42 10.46 -0.02
N LEU A 238 8.38 9.70 0.52
CA LEU A 238 9.45 9.09 -0.27
C LEU A 238 8.88 8.15 -1.36
N ILE A 239 7.99 7.23 -0.98
CA ILE A 239 7.37 6.29 -1.93
C ILE A 239 6.58 7.06 -2.99
N ALA A 240 5.84 8.10 -2.59
CA ALA A 240 5.05 8.92 -3.49
C ALA A 240 5.91 9.62 -4.55
N LEU A 241 7.01 10.25 -4.14
CA LEU A 241 7.94 10.93 -5.05
C LEU A 241 8.62 9.92 -6.00
N ALA A 242 9.09 8.79 -5.47
CA ALA A 242 9.70 7.75 -6.28
C ALA A 242 8.71 7.14 -7.29
N ALA A 243 7.47 6.89 -6.87
CA ALA A 243 6.42 6.38 -7.75
C ALA A 243 6.15 7.33 -8.93
N CYS A 244 6.10 8.64 -8.67
CA CYS A 244 5.91 9.66 -9.70
C CYS A 244 7.07 9.69 -10.70
N GLU A 245 8.32 9.68 -10.23
CA GLU A 245 9.51 9.65 -11.10
C GLU A 245 9.56 8.39 -11.98
N HIS A 246 9.14 7.25 -11.45
CA HIS A 246 9.07 5.98 -12.18
C HIS A 246 7.80 5.81 -13.03
N ARG A 247 6.84 6.74 -12.93
CA ARG A 247 5.50 6.62 -13.53
C ARG A 247 4.81 5.29 -13.15
N ARG A 248 5.01 4.89 -11.90
CA ARG A 248 4.43 3.68 -11.30
C ARG A 248 3.34 4.05 -10.31
N ARG A 249 2.49 3.09 -10.00
CA ARG A 249 1.57 3.22 -8.88
C ARG A 249 2.35 3.16 -7.57
N TYR A 250 1.83 3.86 -6.56
CA TYR A 250 2.38 3.91 -5.23
C TYR A 250 2.59 2.50 -4.65
N ALA A 251 1.57 1.62 -4.78
CA ALA A 251 1.64 0.26 -4.26
C ALA A 251 2.75 -0.57 -4.92
N ASP A 252 2.94 -0.41 -6.23
CA ASP A 252 3.99 -1.12 -6.98
C ASP A 252 5.38 -0.60 -6.59
N MET A 253 5.52 0.71 -6.39
CA MET A 253 6.77 1.30 -5.92
C MET A 253 7.09 0.88 -4.49
N ALA A 254 6.09 0.84 -3.59
CA ALA A 254 6.26 0.35 -2.23
C ALA A 254 6.72 -1.11 -2.24
N LEU A 255 6.08 -1.98 -3.03
CA LEU A 255 6.48 -3.37 -3.18
C LEU A 255 7.91 -3.51 -3.72
N ALA A 256 8.26 -2.73 -4.75
CA ALA A 256 9.59 -2.72 -5.33
C ALA A 256 10.66 -2.30 -4.32
N LEU A 257 10.40 -1.26 -3.52
CA LEU A 257 11.32 -0.79 -2.47
C LEU A 257 11.50 -1.82 -1.36
N LEU A 258 10.39 -2.42 -0.89
CA LEU A 258 10.42 -3.38 0.21
C LEU A 258 11.10 -4.70 -0.19
N GLY A 259 10.95 -5.12 -1.46
CA GLY A 259 11.58 -6.32 -2.01
C GLY A 259 12.98 -6.11 -2.60
N ALA A 260 13.47 -4.88 -2.70
CA ALA A 260 14.78 -4.59 -3.26
C ALA A 260 15.90 -5.04 -2.31
N ALA A 261 16.91 -5.72 -2.88
CA ALA A 261 18.17 -5.96 -2.18
C ALA A 261 18.89 -4.61 -1.93
N PRO A 262 19.70 -4.48 -0.86
CA PRO A 262 20.39 -3.23 -0.54
C PRO A 262 21.19 -2.65 -1.72
N ALA A 263 21.88 -3.52 -2.48
CA ALA A 263 22.65 -3.11 -3.66
C ALA A 263 21.81 -2.56 -4.81
N ALA A 264 20.51 -2.89 -4.88
CA ALA A 264 19.60 -2.42 -5.92
C ALA A 264 18.92 -1.09 -5.57
N LEU A 265 18.93 -0.67 -4.30
CA LEU A 265 18.28 0.57 -3.84
C LEU A 265 18.81 1.83 -4.54
N PRO A 266 20.14 2.03 -4.73
CA PRO A 266 20.63 3.20 -5.44
C PRO A 266 20.15 3.27 -6.89
N ALA A 267 20.07 2.13 -7.58
CA ALA A 267 19.56 2.07 -8.95
C ALA A 267 18.05 2.35 -9.01
N LEU A 268 17.30 1.79 -8.07
CA LEU A 268 15.86 2.02 -7.95
C LEU A 268 15.54 3.48 -7.63
N LEU A 269 16.37 4.19 -6.87
CA LEU A 269 16.15 5.60 -6.50
C LEU A 269 16.93 6.61 -7.33
N ALA A 270 17.70 6.15 -8.33
CA ALA A 270 18.49 7.00 -9.21
C ALA A 270 17.72 8.18 -9.84
N PRO A 271 16.43 8.03 -10.25
CA PRO A 271 15.66 9.16 -10.79
C PRO A 271 15.49 10.34 -9.83
N LEU A 272 15.50 10.10 -8.51
CA LEU A 272 15.41 11.15 -7.49
C LEU A 272 16.73 11.90 -7.29
N ARG A 273 17.83 11.47 -7.92
CA ARG A 273 19.16 12.11 -7.87
C ARG A 273 19.68 12.32 -6.44
N LEU A 274 19.36 11.37 -5.56
CA LEU A 274 19.82 11.35 -4.18
C LEU A 274 21.31 10.98 -4.12
N ASP A 275 22.06 11.64 -3.24
CA ASP A 275 23.43 11.23 -2.97
C ASP A 275 23.48 10.01 -2.04
N ARG A 276 24.67 9.41 -1.91
CA ARG A 276 24.85 8.20 -1.10
C ARG A 276 24.64 8.45 0.40
N ALA A 277 24.87 9.67 0.88
CA ALA A 277 24.68 10.02 2.28
C ALA A 277 23.18 10.10 2.62
N ALA A 278 22.37 10.66 1.71
CA ALA A 278 20.92 10.75 1.82
C ALA A 278 20.25 9.38 1.77
N LEU A 279 20.83 8.39 1.10
CA LEU A 279 20.30 7.02 1.06
C LEU A 279 20.61 6.19 2.31
N ALA A 280 21.67 6.52 3.06
CA ALA A 280 22.13 5.70 4.19
C ALA A 280 21.05 5.46 5.28
N PRO A 281 20.22 6.45 5.68
CA PRO A 281 19.16 6.21 6.67
C PRO A 281 18.07 5.27 6.15
N LEU A 282 17.76 5.31 4.85
CA LEU A 282 16.81 4.40 4.21
C LEU A 282 17.36 2.97 4.19
N GLU A 283 18.60 2.78 3.76
CA GLU A 283 19.28 1.48 3.73
C GLU A 283 19.30 0.86 5.14
N ALA A 284 19.67 1.65 6.16
CA ALA A 284 19.68 1.21 7.55
C ALA A 284 18.29 0.83 8.06
N SER A 285 17.26 1.59 7.69
CA SER A 285 15.88 1.32 8.08
C SER A 285 15.34 0.02 7.45
N LEU A 286 15.61 -0.22 6.17
CA LEU A 286 15.20 -1.45 5.47
C LEU A 286 15.98 -2.68 5.96
N ALA A 287 17.28 -2.55 6.22
CA ALA A 287 18.11 -3.63 6.75
C ALA A 287 17.68 -4.07 8.16
N ALA A 288 17.06 -3.17 8.93
CA ALA A 288 16.56 -3.49 10.26
C ALA A 288 15.23 -4.28 10.27
N LEU A 289 14.52 -4.35 9.14
CA LEU A 289 13.21 -4.99 9.06
C LEU A 289 13.34 -6.53 9.13
N PRO A 290 12.82 -7.19 10.19
CA PRO A 290 12.95 -8.64 10.31
C PRO A 290 12.14 -9.40 9.27
N ALA A 291 12.73 -10.48 8.74
CA ALA A 291 12.12 -11.39 7.77
C ALA A 291 11.62 -10.70 6.48
N ARG A 292 12.27 -9.58 6.11
CA ARG A 292 12.07 -8.91 4.83
C ARG A 292 12.42 -9.86 3.68
N ALA A 293 11.65 -9.81 2.60
CA ALA A 293 11.90 -10.61 1.40
C ALA A 293 12.81 -9.86 0.43
N ASP A 294 14.02 -9.53 0.85
CA ASP A 294 15.04 -9.00 -0.05
C ASP A 294 15.64 -10.12 -0.91
N GLY A 295 16.19 -9.73 -2.06
CA GLY A 295 16.82 -10.65 -3.02
C GLY A 295 18.04 -11.41 -2.46
N GLU A 296 18.49 -11.12 -1.24
CA GLU A 296 19.57 -11.83 -0.55
C GLU A 296 18.99 -12.84 0.43
N GLY A 297 18.65 -14.03 -0.08
CA GLY A 297 18.71 -15.21 0.77
C GLY A 297 20.18 -15.48 1.08
N SER A 298 20.61 -15.28 2.32
CA SER A 298 21.79 -15.96 2.84
C SER A 298 21.35 -16.97 3.91
N PRO A 299 22.01 -18.14 3.97
CA PRO A 299 21.48 -19.42 4.45
C PRO A 299 21.12 -19.47 5.94
#